data_AF-A0A7V3T4B2-F1
#
_entry.id   AF-A0A7V3T4B2-F1
#
_cell.length_a   1.000
_cell.length_b   1.000
_cell.length_c   1.000
_cell.angle_alpha   90.00
_cell.angle_beta   90.00
_cell.angle_gamma   90.00
#
_symmetry.space_group_name_H-M   'P 1'
#
loop_
_entity.id
_entity.type
_entity.pdbx_description
1 polymer ?
#
loop_
_entity_poly.entity_id
_entity_poly.type
_entity_poly.pdbx_seq_one_letter_code
_entity_poly.pdbx_strand_id
1 'polypeptide(L)'
;MGGNAELANLLDQRIVLDCTPEREPALLRALHECVEQLDGPARELLRLRYFEEQSVRQIAALPQRGYSAVTMQLHRLRELLAECIEKKVNATPAP
;
A
#
# COMPACT_ATOMS: atom_id res chain seq x y z
N MET A 1 -4.08 37.80 -13.26
CA MET A 1 -4.58 36.80 -12.30
C MET A 1 -5.10 35.61 -13.09
N GLY A 2 -4.30 34.58 -13.34
CA GLY A 2 -4.73 33.46 -14.20
C GLY A 2 -3.92 32.17 -14.04
N GLY A 3 -2.62 32.27 -13.74
CA GLY A 3 -1.77 31.07 -13.67
C GLY A 3 -2.15 30.04 -12.59
N ASN A 4 -2.77 30.46 -11.48
CA ASN A 4 -3.14 29.52 -10.42
C ASN A 4 -4.40 28.70 -10.76
N ALA A 5 -5.35 29.29 -11.48
CA ALA A 5 -6.59 28.60 -11.88
C ALA A 5 -6.36 27.63 -13.04
N GLU A 6 -5.43 27.98 -13.93
CA GLU A 6 -5.01 27.11 -15.03
C GLU A 6 -4.22 25.90 -14.52
N LEU A 7 -3.32 26.10 -13.55
CA LEU A 7 -2.59 25.01 -12.90
C LEU A 7 -3.52 24.07 -12.11
N ALA A 8 -4.48 24.62 -11.36
CA ALA A 8 -5.48 23.82 -10.65
C ALA A 8 -6.29 22.92 -11.62
N ASN A 9 -6.74 23.47 -12.75
CA ASN A 9 -7.44 22.71 -13.77
C ASN A 9 -6.62 21.56 -14.36
N LEU A 10 -5.33 21.81 -14.65
CA LEU A 10 -4.43 20.77 -15.16
C LEU A 10 -4.19 19.66 -14.14
N LEU A 11 -4.12 20.00 -12.85
CA LEU A 11 -3.99 19.02 -11.77
C LEU A 11 -5.27 18.20 -11.61
N ASP A 12 -6.44 18.84 -11.60
CA ASP A 12 -7.73 18.15 -11.47
C ASP A 12 -7.97 17.17 -12.62
N GLN A 13 -7.67 17.57 -13.86
CA GLN A 13 -7.78 16.68 -15.04
C GLN A 13 -6.85 15.47 -14.94
N ARG A 14 -5.63 15.65 -14.40
CA ARG A 14 -4.67 14.56 -14.18
C ARG A 14 -5.16 13.61 -13.08
N ILE A 15 -5.65 14.15 -11.96
CA ILE A 15 -6.20 13.37 -10.83
C ILE A 15 -7.37 12.51 -11.30
N VAL A 16 -8.28 13.04 -12.11
CA VAL A 16 -9.42 12.29 -12.67
C VAL A 16 -8.96 11.13 -13.56
N LEU A 17 -7.87 11.30 -14.32
CA LEU A 17 -7.32 10.25 -15.17
C LEU A 17 -6.65 9.13 -14.35
N ASP A 18 -5.93 9.48 -13.29
CA ASP A 18 -5.10 8.55 -12.51
C ASP A 18 -5.87 7.87 -11.35
N CYS A 19 -6.82 8.59 -10.74
CA CYS A 19 -7.73 8.14 -9.69
C CYS A 19 -9.16 8.03 -10.23
N THR A 20 -9.39 7.12 -11.18
CA THR A 20 -10.76 6.84 -11.60
C THR A 20 -11.54 6.26 -10.40
N PRO A 21 -12.81 6.64 -10.23
CA PRO A 21 -13.63 6.23 -9.07
C PRO A 21 -13.83 4.72 -8.97
N GLU A 22 -13.55 3.97 -10.04
CA GLU A 22 -13.62 2.50 -10.06
C GLU A 22 -12.28 1.84 -9.68
N ARG A 23 -11.15 2.53 -9.87
CA ARG A 23 -9.81 2.00 -9.61
C ARG A 23 -9.46 2.02 -8.14
N GLU A 24 -9.83 3.07 -7.42
CA GLU A 24 -9.62 3.18 -5.97
C GLU A 24 -10.30 2.05 -5.18
N PRO A 25 -11.60 1.73 -5.37
CA PRO A 25 -12.23 0.60 -4.69
C PRO A 25 -11.64 -0.75 -5.12
N ALA A 26 -11.21 -0.91 -6.38
CA ALA A 26 -10.53 -2.11 -6.84
C ALA A 26 -9.17 -2.32 -6.16
N LEU A 27 -8.38 -1.25 -6.00
CA LEU A 27 -7.11 -1.26 -5.28
C LEU A 27 -7.29 -1.62 -3.81
N LEU A 28 -8.27 -1.01 -3.14
CA LEU A 28 -8.56 -1.30 -1.73
C LEU A 28 -9.02 -2.75 -1.52
N ARG A 29 -9.91 -3.25 -2.41
CA ARG A 29 -10.34 -4.66 -2.37
C ARG A 29 -9.16 -5.61 -2.58
N ALA A 30 -8.33 -5.34 -3.58
CA ALA A 30 -7.14 -6.15 -3.86
C ALA A 30 -6.17 -6.14 -2.67
N LEU A 31 -5.90 -4.98 -2.07
CA LEU A 31 -5.06 -4.86 -0.87
C LEU A 31 -5.62 -5.69 0.29
N HIS A 32 -6.92 -5.59 0.58
CA HIS A 32 -7.56 -6.37 1.63
C HIS A 32 -7.37 -7.87 1.43
N GLU A 33 -7.71 -8.38 0.24
CA GLU A 33 -7.54 -9.78 -0.12
C GLU A 33 -6.07 -10.24 -0.04
N CYS A 34 -5.13 -9.39 -0.45
CA CYS A 34 -3.69 -9.71 -0.39
C CYS A 34 -3.18 -9.77 1.05
N VAL A 35 -3.64 -8.87 1.94
CA VAL A 35 -3.28 -8.89 3.37
C VAL A 35 -3.87 -10.12 4.07
N GLU A 36 -5.08 -10.55 3.70
CA GLU A 36 -5.71 -11.78 4.22
C GLU A 36 -4.99 -13.07 3.82
N GLN A 37 -4.16 -13.04 2.77
CA GLN A 37 -3.33 -14.18 2.36
C GLN A 37 -1.99 -14.27 3.08
N LEU A 38 -1.57 -13.19 3.76
CA LEU A 38 -0.31 -13.21 4.52
C LEU A 38 -0.41 -14.11 5.74
N ASP A 39 0.71 -14.74 6.08
CA ASP A 39 0.85 -15.52 7.30
C ASP A 39 0.85 -14.62 8.55
N GLY A 40 0.54 -15.21 9.71
CA GLY A 40 0.38 -14.49 10.98
C GLY A 40 1.54 -13.55 11.33
N PRO A 41 2.81 -13.99 11.24
CA PRO A 41 3.96 -13.14 11.54
C PRO A 41 4.09 -11.92 10.62
N ALA A 42 3.83 -12.08 9.31
CA ALA A 42 3.85 -10.99 8.35
C ALA A 42 2.71 -9.99 8.59
N ARG A 43 1.50 -10.50 8.83
CA ARG A 43 0.33 -9.67 9.11
C ARG A 43 0.52 -8.87 10.39
N GLU A 44 1.10 -9.47 11.43
CA GLU A 44 1.41 -8.77 12.68
C GLU A 44 2.46 -7.66 12.47
N LEU A 45 3.48 -7.91 11.64
CA LEU A 45 4.46 -6.87 11.31
C LEU A 45 3.83 -5.67 10.59
N LEU A 46 2.86 -5.90 9.70
CA LEU A 46 2.09 -4.83 9.06
C LEU A 46 1.17 -4.12 10.05
N ARG A 47 0.51 -4.85 10.95
CA ARG A 47 -0.36 -4.28 11.99
C ARG A 47 0.42 -3.30 12.87
N LEU A 48 1.58 -3.72 13.39
CA LEU A 48 2.45 -2.86 14.20
C LEU A 48 2.88 -1.61 13.42
N ARG A 49 3.24 -1.74 12.14
CA ARG A 49 3.76 -0.62 11.35
C ARG A 49 2.69 0.36 10.89
N TYR A 50 1.54 -0.13 10.43
CA TYR A 50 0.54 0.67 9.70
C TYR A 50 -0.74 0.92 10.50
N PHE A 51 -1.11 0.02 11.41
CA PHE A 51 -2.30 0.19 12.24
C PHE A 51 -1.96 0.82 13.60
N GLU A 52 -0.86 0.38 14.22
CA GLU A 52 -0.37 0.95 15.49
C GLU A 52 0.66 2.07 15.30
N GLU A 53 0.98 2.41 14.05
CA GLU A 53 1.91 3.50 13.68
C GLU A 53 3.31 3.40 14.30
N GLN A 54 3.74 2.20 14.73
CA GLN A 54 5.05 2.02 15.32
C GLN A 54 6.16 2.24 14.29
N SER A 55 7.21 2.95 14.69
CA SER A 55 8.42 3.08 13.89
C SER A 55 9.17 1.75 13.79
N VAL A 56 10.00 1.61 12.75
CA VAL A 56 10.90 0.45 12.60
C VAL A 56 11.78 0.27 13.83
N ARG A 57 12.21 1.37 14.47
CA ARG A 57 13.01 1.34 15.68
C ARG A 57 12.25 0.78 16.88
N GLN A 58 10.98 1.15 17.05
CA GLN A 58 10.12 0.60 18.11
C GLN A 58 9.84 -0.89 17.89
N ILE A 59 9.54 -1.28 16.65
CA ILE A 59 9.30 -2.69 16.30
C ILE A 59 10.56 -3.54 16.52
N ALA A 60 11.74 -3.01 16.19
CA ALA A 60 13.02 -3.67 16.40
C ALA A 60 13.47 -3.70 17.88
N ALA A 61 12.84 -2.92 18.76
CA ALA A 61 13.08 -3.00 20.19
C ALA A 61 12.30 -4.15 20.85
N LEU A 62 11.34 -4.76 20.14
CA LEU A 62 10.64 -5.95 20.61
C LEU A 62 11.62 -7.14 20.71
N PRO A 63 11.45 -8.02 21.71
CA PRO A 63 12.29 -9.20 21.86
C PRO A 63 12.36 -10.03 20.57
N GLN A 64 13.55 -10.55 20.25
CA GLN A 64 13.81 -11.41 19.08
C GLN A 64 13.78 -10.73 17.70
N ARG A 65 13.73 -9.40 17.61
CA ARG A 65 13.77 -8.67 16.32
C ARG A 65 15.03 -7.81 16.20
N GLY A 66 15.80 -8.00 15.12
CA GLY A 66 16.92 -7.13 14.77
C GLY A 66 16.47 -6.01 13.82
N TYR A 67 17.03 -4.80 13.94
CA TYR A 67 16.65 -3.66 13.10
C TYR A 67 16.74 -3.94 11.60
N SER A 68 17.85 -4.54 11.15
CA SER A 68 18.04 -4.92 9.75
C SER A 68 17.04 -5.98 9.30
N ALA A 69 16.68 -6.92 10.18
CA ALA A 69 15.70 -7.96 9.88
C ALA A 69 14.29 -7.36 9.70
N VAL A 70 13.86 -6.47 10.60
CA VAL A 70 12.56 -5.76 10.49
C VAL A 70 12.49 -4.96 9.19
N THR A 71 13.55 -4.23 8.85
CA THR A 71 13.62 -3.42 7.63
C THR A 71 13.49 -4.29 6.38
N MET A 72 14.25 -5.39 6.32
CA MET A 72 14.23 -6.32 5.20
C MET A 72 12.88 -7.05 5.08
N GLN A 73 12.28 -7.46 6.19
CA GLN A 73 10.95 -8.08 6.21
C GLN A 73 9.88 -7.11 5.70
N LEU A 74 9.86 -5.87 6.18
CA LEU A 74 8.92 -4.85 5.70
C LEU A 74 9.09 -4.58 4.21
N HIS A 75 10.33 -4.52 3.72
CA HIS A 75 10.59 -4.33 2.29
C HIS A 75 10.02 -5.47 1.45
N ARG A 76 10.34 -6.73 1.79
CA ARG A 76 9.84 -7.92 1.09
C ARG A 76 8.31 -8.02 1.15
N LEU A 77 7.70 -7.67 2.27
CA LEU A 77 6.25 -7.66 2.40
C LEU A 77 5.60 -6.63 1.48
N ARG A 78 6.20 -5.45 1.31
CA ARG A 78 5.70 -4.43 0.38
C ARG A 78 5.81 -4.89 -1.06
N GLU A 79 6.91 -5.55 -1.43
CA GLU A 79 7.07 -6.13 -2.77
C GLU A 79 6.02 -7.22 -3.03
N LEU A 80 5.84 -8.14 -2.09
CA LEU A 80 4.81 -9.19 -2.17
C LEU A 80 3.40 -8.62 -2.30
N LEU A 81 3.07 -7.61 -1.50
CA LEU A 81 1.76 -6.95 -1.58
C LEU A 81 1.60 -6.21 -2.90
N ALA A 82 2.62 -5.50 -3.37
CA ALA A 82 2.57 -4.79 -4.65
C ALA A 82 2.32 -5.78 -5.81
N GLU A 83 3.09 -6.86 -5.89
CA GLU A 83 2.89 -7.90 -6.91
C GLU A 83 1.51 -8.54 -6.83
N CYS A 84 1.01 -8.81 -5.62
CA CYS A 84 -0.31 -9.39 -5.42
C CYS A 84 -1.43 -8.44 -5.87
N ILE A 85 -1.33 -7.16 -5.50
CA ILE A 85 -2.30 -6.13 -5.88
C ILE A 85 -2.28 -5.91 -7.39
N GLU A 86 -1.09 -5.77 -7.99
CA GLU A 86 -0.94 -5.63 -9.44
C GLU A 86 -1.57 -6.81 -10.17
N LYS A 87 -1.32 -8.05 -9.73
CA LYS A 87 -1.96 -9.24 -10.30
C LYS A 87 -3.48 -9.17 -10.20
N LYS A 88 -4.06 -8.76 -9.07
CA LYS A 88 -5.52 -8.71 -8.89
C LYS A 88 -6.18 -7.59 -9.69
N VAL A 89 -5.56 -6.41 -9.71
CA VAL A 89 -6.09 -5.24 -10.43
C VAL A 89 -5.96 -5.45 -11.95
N ASN A 90 -4.85 -6.03 -12.42
CA ASN A 90 -4.63 -6.28 -13.84
C ASN A 90 -5.29 -7.58 -14.34
N ALA A 91 -5.53 -8.57 -13.47
CA ALA A 91 -6.31 -9.77 -13.81
C ALA A 91 -7.82 -9.55 -13.80
N THR A 92 -8.27 -8.30 -13.70
CA THR A 92 -9.65 -7.94 -14.03
C THR A 92 -9.71 -7.44 -15.48
N PRO A 93 -9.77 -8.31 -16.50
CA PRO A 93 -10.58 -8.02 -17.66
C PRO A 93 -11.98 -8.61 -17.45
N ALA A 94 -12.99 -7.78 -17.72
CA ALA A 94 -14.39 -8.07 -18.07
C ALA A 94 -15.46 -7.90 -16.99
N PRO A 95 -16.74 -7.67 -17.38
CA PRO A 95 -17.28 -7.32 -18.72
C PRO A 95 -17.68 -5.84 -18.86
#